data_AF-A0A925WF17-F1
#
_entry.id   AF-A0A925WF17-F1
#
_cell.length_a   1.000
_cell.length_b   1.000
_cell.length_c   1.000
_cell.angle_alpha   90.00
_cell.angle_beta   90.00
_cell.angle_gamma   90.00
#
_symmetry.space_group_name_H-M   'P 1'
#
loop_
_entity.id
_entity.type
_entity.pdbx_description
1 polymer ?
#
loop_
_entity_poly.entity_id
_entity_poly.type
_entity_poly.pdbx_seq_one_letter_code
_entity_poly.pdbx_strand_id
1 'polypeptide(L)'
;MNPIYIIGLTTLVLISGVKRGVAQGTAFTYQGRLNSGGNLVNGRYDFNFALFSAVGGSGQVGSTQSYTAVPVSNGLFTVVLNFGAIFQGADRWLELSVRTNGVGAFTTLTPRQAVLPTPYAMYAANAAQVGGQNSSAFVAKAGDTMTGPLNLTANGLNVGSGQLVTSGGAVAAGGSLIVDSSGLNSGAVNPGLTFGFGSGEGISSKRTGGGNQFGLDLFTGGSPRLSIASSGNVGIGTITPAARLEIQGGADHTGANDLRGIALAYRNGGFRHWISSRHNGAVTDNGIDFYLNTHSVSSGSSAPGVGNKKVMTLDSANGIKAMDGLIVDADGSNTGTVSRAALTFGVGSGEGLASRRSSGGNQYGLDFYTDFQKRLSIANNGNVGIGTATPQDSLLDIEGDTHINDHDLFMRGGSNRDHGIGYRSMASGQGIDGPFVYGFNGGALGVSGPDSIALKWDFNGNVWVSNDISVATLTIRGGADLAEPFPMAADIPKGALVVIDEERAGALKLSDTPYDNRVAGIVSGANGVRPGLTLQQEGMLETGQQVALTGRVYALADASNGAIKPGDLLTSSRTPGHVMRVTEHARAQGAVVGKAMSSLKNGKGMVLVLVNLQ
;
A
#
# COMPACT_ATOMS: atom_id res chain seq x y z
N MET A 1 111.22 5.46 69.49
CA MET A 1 112.22 4.54 70.07
C MET A 1 111.54 3.19 70.28
N ASN A 2 112.09 2.15 69.64
CA ASN A 2 111.71 0.71 69.65
C ASN A 2 111.91 0.05 71.04
N PRO A 3 111.55 -1.24 71.31
CA PRO A 3 111.18 -2.38 70.41
C PRO A 3 109.86 -3.12 70.79
N ILE A 4 109.14 -3.83 69.90
CA ILE A 4 109.30 -5.18 69.29
C ILE A 4 109.47 -6.34 70.30
N TYR A 5 108.48 -7.24 70.40
CA TYR A 5 108.62 -8.71 70.19
C TYR A 5 107.26 -9.37 69.88
N ILE A 6 107.31 -10.24 68.87
CA ILE A 6 106.29 -11.15 68.32
C ILE A 6 106.31 -12.48 69.09
N ILE A 7 105.18 -13.22 69.08
CA ILE A 7 104.94 -14.69 68.99
C ILE A 7 103.48 -14.89 69.47
N GLY A 8 102.50 -15.50 68.80
CA GLY A 8 102.42 -16.37 67.63
C GLY A 8 101.45 -17.52 67.96
N LEU A 9 100.42 -17.74 67.11
CA LEU A 9 99.64 -18.97 66.81
C LEU A 9 99.13 -19.86 67.99
N THR A 10 97.92 -20.46 68.03
CA THR A 10 97.33 -21.37 67.03
C THR A 10 95.88 -21.74 67.40
N THR A 11 95.06 -21.90 66.35
CA THR A 11 94.03 -22.95 66.15
C THR A 11 92.77 -22.98 67.02
N LEU A 12 91.71 -22.40 66.45
CA LEU A 12 90.47 -23.08 66.02
C LEU A 12 90.05 -24.34 66.82
N VAL A 13 88.93 -24.22 67.55
CA VAL A 13 87.94 -25.31 67.58
C VAL A 13 86.58 -24.71 67.24
N LEU A 14 86.16 -24.93 65.99
CA LEU A 14 84.76 -24.98 65.63
C LEU A 14 84.14 -26.13 66.44
N ILE A 15 83.38 -25.82 67.49
CA ILE A 15 82.36 -26.77 67.97
C ILE A 15 81.09 -26.45 67.22
N SER A 16 80.94 -27.13 66.08
CA SER A 16 79.68 -27.29 65.37
C SER A 16 78.69 -28.06 66.26
N GLY A 17 78.07 -27.36 67.20
CA GLY A 17 76.83 -27.79 67.83
C GLY A 17 75.68 -27.31 66.96
N VAL A 18 75.16 -28.17 66.09
CA VAL A 18 73.86 -27.95 65.43
C VAL A 18 72.80 -27.99 66.52
N LYS A 19 72.57 -26.86 67.19
CA LYS A 19 71.34 -26.63 67.93
C LYS A 19 70.34 -26.06 66.93
N ARG A 20 69.42 -26.92 66.47
CA ARG A 20 68.16 -26.48 65.88
C ARG A 20 67.46 -25.63 66.94
N GLY A 21 67.56 -24.32 66.81
CA GLY A 21 66.79 -23.38 67.59
C GLY A 21 65.34 -23.49 67.15
N VAL A 22 64.52 -24.11 67.99
CA VAL A 22 63.11 -23.76 68.15
C VAL A 22 63.05 -22.23 68.31
N ALA A 23 62.03 -21.59 67.70
CA ALA A 23 61.77 -20.15 67.72
C ALA A 23 62.46 -19.43 68.89
N GLN A 24 63.36 -18.50 68.58
CA GLN A 24 64.16 -17.77 69.57
C GLN A 24 63.27 -17.33 70.73
N GLY A 25 63.35 -18.06 71.83
CA GLY A 25 62.71 -17.65 73.07
C GLY A 25 63.34 -16.35 73.54
N THR A 26 62.71 -15.69 74.51
CA THR A 26 63.18 -14.42 75.09
C THR A 26 64.45 -14.53 75.94
N ALA A 27 65.13 -15.68 75.86
CA ALA A 27 66.32 -16.00 76.62
C ALA A 27 67.59 -15.67 75.82
N PHE A 28 68.58 -15.07 76.46
CA PHE A 28 69.88 -14.79 75.88
C PHE A 28 71.01 -15.13 76.84
N THR A 29 72.17 -15.50 76.30
CA THR A 29 73.35 -15.81 77.10
C THR A 29 74.02 -14.51 77.53
N TYR A 30 74.28 -14.39 78.83
CA TYR A 30 75.10 -13.32 79.39
C TYR A 30 76.39 -13.91 79.94
N GLN A 31 77.53 -13.42 79.44
CA GLN A 31 78.86 -13.81 79.90
C GLN A 31 79.54 -12.58 80.50
N GLY A 32 79.98 -12.71 81.75
CA GLY A 32 80.66 -11.65 82.47
C GLY A 32 81.98 -12.12 83.05
N ARG A 33 82.84 -11.15 83.39
CA ARG A 33 84.11 -11.38 84.08
C ARG A 33 84.09 -10.69 85.44
N LEU A 34 84.19 -11.48 86.50
CA LEU A 34 84.22 -11.03 87.88
C LEU A 34 85.66 -10.95 88.39
N ASN A 35 86.00 -9.80 88.98
CA ASN A 35 87.27 -9.57 89.66
C ASN A 35 86.98 -9.19 91.11
N SER A 36 87.85 -9.60 92.03
CA SER A 36 87.83 -9.14 93.42
C SER A 36 89.19 -8.60 93.79
N GLY A 37 89.26 -7.34 94.25
CA GLY A 37 90.52 -6.69 94.61
C GLY A 37 91.56 -6.64 93.48
N GLY A 38 91.11 -6.52 92.23
CA GLY A 38 91.97 -6.53 91.04
C GLY A 38 92.38 -7.93 90.54
N ASN A 39 92.10 -9.00 91.29
CA ASN A 39 92.44 -10.37 90.92
C ASN A 39 91.24 -11.13 90.34
N LEU A 40 91.52 -12.05 89.43
CA LEU A 40 90.52 -12.95 88.85
C LEU A 40 90.09 -13.98 89.89
N VAL A 41 88.79 -14.16 90.05
CA VAL A 41 88.27 -15.09 91.05
C VAL A 41 87.96 -16.47 90.46
N ASN A 42 88.13 -17.49 91.28
CA ASN A 42 87.69 -18.86 91.01
C ASN A 42 86.74 -19.31 92.14
N GLY A 43 85.73 -20.10 91.82
CA GLY A 43 84.80 -20.66 92.82
C GLY A 43 83.33 -20.59 92.41
N ARG A 44 82.44 -20.68 93.39
CA ARG A 44 80.98 -20.64 93.19
C ARG A 44 80.41 -19.33 93.74
N TYR A 45 79.67 -18.62 92.91
CA TYR A 45 79.09 -17.32 93.26
C TYR A 45 77.60 -17.32 92.99
N ASP A 46 76.86 -16.59 93.83
CA ASP A 46 75.46 -16.30 93.55
C ASP A 46 75.37 -14.96 92.85
N PHE A 47 74.53 -14.88 91.83
CA PHE A 47 74.28 -13.67 91.05
C PHE A 47 72.80 -13.34 91.00
N ASN A 48 72.49 -12.07 91.22
CA ASN A 48 71.20 -11.47 90.90
C ASN A 48 71.35 -10.57 89.68
N PHE A 49 70.44 -10.74 88.73
CA PHE A 49 70.34 -9.92 87.53
C PHE A 49 68.99 -9.23 87.52
N ALA A 50 68.99 -7.90 87.50
CA ALA A 50 67.78 -7.11 87.37
C ALA A 50 67.91 -6.19 86.16
N LEU A 51 66.83 -6.05 85.40
CA LEU A 51 66.80 -5.20 84.22
C LEU A 51 66.17 -3.85 84.60
N PHE A 52 66.66 -2.76 84.04
CA PHE A 52 66.26 -1.40 84.37
C PHE A 52 66.01 -0.58 83.10
N SER A 53 65.18 0.44 83.25
CA SER A 53 64.85 1.43 82.21
C SER A 53 65.88 2.57 82.10
N ALA A 54 66.89 2.61 82.97
CA ALA A 54 67.96 3.61 82.96
C ALA A 54 69.24 3.10 83.66
N VAL A 55 70.37 3.76 83.38
CA VAL A 55 71.71 3.41 83.93
C VAL A 55 71.83 3.55 85.46
N GLY A 56 70.97 4.34 86.12
CA GLY A 56 70.91 4.53 87.57
C GLY A 56 69.50 4.86 88.07
N GLY A 57 69.28 4.91 89.38
CA GLY A 57 67.99 5.22 90.01
C GLY A 57 67.02 4.02 90.16
N SER A 58 65.84 4.29 90.73
CA SER A 58 64.75 3.32 90.91
C SER A 58 63.93 3.20 89.62
N GLY A 59 64.03 2.07 88.92
CA GLY A 59 63.33 1.90 87.63
C GLY A 59 63.46 0.49 87.08
N GLN A 60 63.35 -0.53 87.95
CA GLN A 60 63.47 -1.93 87.56
C GLN A 60 62.30 -2.32 86.65
N VAL A 61 62.61 -3.07 85.60
CA VAL A 61 61.70 -3.52 84.56
C VAL A 61 61.78 -5.04 84.48
N GLY A 62 60.75 -5.72 84.97
CA GLY A 62 60.73 -7.19 85.08
C GLY A 62 61.33 -7.72 86.39
N SER A 63 61.18 -9.03 86.61
CA SER A 63 61.63 -9.69 87.83
C SER A 63 63.15 -9.88 87.88
N THR A 64 63.72 -9.81 89.08
CA THR A 64 65.11 -10.20 89.32
C THR A 64 65.30 -11.69 89.03
N GLN A 65 66.31 -12.02 88.24
CA GLN A 65 66.72 -13.40 87.96
C GLN A 65 67.88 -13.75 88.90
N SER A 66 67.65 -14.74 89.77
CA SER A 66 68.63 -15.19 90.75
C SER A 66 69.22 -16.55 90.35
N TYR A 67 70.54 -16.62 90.34
CA TYR A 67 71.29 -17.85 90.05
C TYR A 67 72.23 -18.13 91.21
N THR A 68 72.05 -19.27 91.86
CA THR A 68 72.90 -19.71 92.96
C THR A 68 73.99 -20.66 92.49
N ALA A 69 75.14 -20.64 93.15
CA ALA A 69 76.27 -21.54 92.88
C ALA A 69 76.74 -21.58 91.40
N VAL A 70 76.77 -20.42 90.74
CA VAL A 70 77.30 -20.28 89.38
C VAL A 70 78.82 -20.50 89.42
N PRO A 71 79.37 -21.42 88.60
CA PRO A 71 80.81 -21.62 88.53
C PRO A 71 81.46 -20.40 87.88
N VAL A 72 82.47 -19.86 88.56
CA VAL A 72 83.34 -18.81 88.05
C VAL A 72 84.74 -19.38 87.95
N SER A 73 85.32 -19.33 86.75
CA SER A 73 86.67 -19.84 86.47
C SER A 73 87.49 -18.77 85.77
N ASN A 74 88.63 -18.39 86.35
CA ASN A 74 89.45 -17.25 85.93
C ASN A 74 88.65 -15.96 85.72
N GLY A 75 87.71 -15.71 86.63
CA GLY A 75 86.77 -14.60 86.60
C GLY A 75 85.59 -14.79 85.64
N LEU A 76 85.63 -15.71 84.68
CA LEU A 76 84.57 -15.88 83.69
C LEU A 76 83.38 -16.66 84.27
N PHE A 77 82.17 -16.13 84.06
CA PHE A 77 80.93 -16.83 84.31
C PHE A 77 79.98 -16.67 83.13
N THR A 78 79.05 -17.60 82.99
CA THR A 78 78.05 -17.57 81.94
C THR A 78 76.72 -18.03 82.49
N VAL A 79 75.68 -17.26 82.23
CA VAL A 79 74.28 -17.56 82.60
C VAL A 79 73.38 -17.32 81.40
N VAL A 80 72.19 -17.93 81.40
CA VAL A 80 71.16 -17.67 80.40
C VAL A 80 70.08 -16.86 81.09
N LEU A 81 69.96 -15.58 80.71
CA LEU A 81 68.98 -14.65 81.24
C LEU A 81 67.70 -14.73 80.42
N ASN A 82 66.55 -14.66 81.09
CA ASN A 82 65.25 -14.58 80.44
C ASN A 82 64.33 -13.64 81.22
N PHE A 83 64.06 -12.47 80.67
CA PHE A 83 63.14 -11.47 81.26
C PHE A 83 61.75 -11.49 80.59
N GLY A 84 61.44 -12.48 79.76
CA GLY A 84 60.22 -12.53 78.95
C GLY A 84 60.25 -11.53 77.78
N ALA A 85 59.08 -11.24 77.21
CA ALA A 85 58.93 -10.41 76.00
C ALA A 85 59.07 -8.91 76.28
N ILE A 86 60.19 -8.48 76.87
CA ILE A 86 60.38 -7.12 77.39
C ILE A 86 61.30 -6.24 76.53
N PHE A 87 62.01 -6.84 75.57
CA PHE A 87 62.87 -6.18 74.59
C PHE A 87 62.08 -5.82 73.32
N GLN A 88 61.23 -4.79 73.42
CA GLN A 88 60.34 -4.35 72.34
C GLN A 88 60.83 -3.07 71.62
N GLY A 89 62.13 -2.78 71.71
CA GLY A 89 62.78 -1.65 71.03
C GLY A 89 63.18 -0.46 71.92
N ALA A 90 62.76 -0.43 73.20
CA ALA A 90 63.23 0.58 74.16
C ALA A 90 64.53 0.14 74.86
N ASP A 91 65.39 1.10 75.21
CA ASP A 91 66.69 0.84 75.86
C ASP A 91 66.54 0.12 77.21
N ARG A 92 67.49 -0.78 77.50
CA ARG A 92 67.50 -1.59 78.73
C ARG A 92 68.91 -1.66 79.31
N TRP A 93 69.01 -1.62 80.64
CA TRP A 93 70.26 -1.73 81.38
C TRP A 93 70.20 -2.90 82.37
N LEU A 94 71.26 -3.69 82.43
CA LEU A 94 71.39 -4.85 83.31
C LEU A 94 72.20 -4.46 84.55
N GLU A 95 71.59 -4.63 85.72
CA GLU A 95 72.26 -4.56 87.01
C GLU A 95 72.62 -5.95 87.49
N LEU A 96 73.84 -6.08 88.02
CA LEU A 96 74.35 -7.31 88.58
C LEU A 96 74.65 -7.09 90.05
N SER A 97 74.24 -8.02 90.90
CA SER A 97 74.71 -8.08 92.28
C SER A 97 75.24 -9.48 92.58
N VAL A 98 76.37 -9.58 93.30
CA VAL A 98 77.11 -10.83 93.48
C VAL A 98 77.49 -11.08 94.93
N ARG A 99 77.57 -12.35 95.35
CA ARG A 99 78.17 -12.78 96.62
C ARG A 99 78.89 -14.13 96.49
N THR A 100 79.85 -14.40 97.39
CA THR A 100 80.60 -15.67 97.45
C THR A 100 79.83 -16.75 98.22
N ASN A 101 79.73 -17.96 97.65
CA ASN A 101 79.37 -19.19 98.39
C ASN A 101 78.07 -19.14 99.22
N GLY A 102 77.03 -18.40 98.81
CA GLY A 102 75.76 -18.33 99.55
C GLY A 102 75.80 -17.56 100.88
N VAL A 103 76.96 -17.02 101.25
CA VAL A 103 77.21 -16.35 102.54
C VAL A 103 77.50 -14.87 102.31
N GLY A 104 76.89 -14.00 103.12
CA GLY A 104 77.04 -12.54 103.03
C GLY A 104 75.96 -11.82 102.20
N ALA A 105 75.98 -10.49 102.27
CA ALA A 105 75.10 -9.63 101.48
C ALA A 105 75.57 -9.54 100.02
N PHE A 106 74.62 -9.39 99.09
CA PHE A 106 74.94 -9.15 97.69
C PHE A 106 75.61 -7.79 97.53
N THR A 107 76.71 -7.75 96.79
CA THR A 107 77.39 -6.51 96.39
C THR A 107 76.95 -6.15 94.97
N THR A 108 76.33 -4.99 94.80
CA THR A 108 75.93 -4.47 93.49
C THR A 108 77.15 -3.97 92.71
N LEU A 109 77.28 -4.44 91.46
CA LEU A 109 78.33 -4.04 90.55
C LEU A 109 77.84 -2.81 89.76
N THR A 110 78.56 -1.70 89.90
CA THR A 110 78.25 -0.44 89.21
C THR A 110 79.35 -0.10 88.20
N PRO A 111 79.02 0.55 87.07
CA PRO A 111 77.67 0.93 86.59
C PRO A 111 76.87 -0.22 85.96
N ARG A 112 75.55 -0.03 85.80
CA ARG A 112 74.69 -0.96 85.04
C ARG A 112 75.11 -1.03 83.58
N GLN A 113 74.99 -2.20 82.96
CA GLN A 113 75.44 -2.42 81.59
C GLN A 113 74.29 -2.31 80.59
N ALA A 114 74.45 -1.53 79.53
CA ALA A 114 73.43 -1.45 78.47
C ALA A 114 73.30 -2.80 77.73
N VAL A 115 72.07 -3.23 77.48
CA VAL A 115 71.77 -4.37 76.61
C VAL A 115 71.62 -3.83 75.19
N LEU A 116 72.65 -3.99 74.36
CA LEU A 116 72.68 -3.47 73.00
C LEU A 116 71.93 -4.39 72.02
N PRO A 117 71.40 -3.84 70.90
CA PRO A 117 70.87 -4.65 69.81
C PRO A 117 71.90 -5.66 69.29
N THR A 118 71.45 -6.84 68.88
CA THR A 118 72.33 -7.85 68.29
C THR A 118 72.86 -7.35 66.93
N PRO A 119 74.18 -7.38 66.68
CA PRO A 119 74.75 -6.84 65.44
C PRO A 119 74.25 -7.50 64.15
N TYR A 120 73.79 -8.75 64.23
CA TYR A 120 73.26 -9.50 63.08
C TYR A 120 72.14 -10.45 63.51
N ALA A 121 70.94 -10.23 62.98
CA ALA A 121 69.83 -11.17 63.06
C ALA A 121 69.52 -11.67 61.64
N MET A 122 69.61 -12.98 61.40
CA MET A 122 69.35 -13.53 60.06
C MET A 122 67.88 -13.47 59.66
N TYR A 123 66.97 -13.55 60.64
CA TYR A 123 65.53 -13.51 60.43
C TYR A 123 64.86 -12.87 61.63
N ALA A 124 63.92 -11.94 61.40
CA ALA A 124 62.98 -11.47 62.41
C ALA A 124 61.73 -12.36 62.36
N ALA A 125 61.27 -12.88 63.50
CA ALA A 125 60.04 -13.68 63.55
C ALA A 125 58.81 -12.83 63.17
N ASN A 126 58.78 -11.59 63.65
CA ASN A 126 57.79 -10.58 63.28
C ASN A 126 58.53 -9.24 63.11
N ALA A 127 58.25 -8.51 62.03
CA ALA A 127 58.76 -7.16 61.81
C ALA A 127 57.59 -6.17 61.81
N ALA A 128 57.67 -5.12 62.63
CA ALA A 128 56.70 -4.02 62.59
C ALA A 128 56.91 -3.12 61.36
N GLN A 129 58.16 -3.02 60.89
CA GLN A 129 58.53 -2.26 59.70
C GLN A 129 59.58 -3.01 58.87
N VAL A 130 59.51 -2.90 57.54
CA VAL A 130 60.52 -3.39 56.59
C VAL A 130 60.83 -2.24 55.64
N GLY A 131 62.10 -1.88 55.48
CA GLY A 131 62.50 -0.74 54.62
C GLY A 131 61.92 0.62 55.04
N GLY A 132 61.63 0.81 56.34
CA GLY A 132 61.04 2.05 56.88
C GLY A 132 59.52 2.17 56.72
N GLN A 133 58.86 1.18 56.12
CA GLN A 133 57.41 1.14 55.96
C GLN A 133 56.78 0.15 56.94
N ASN A 134 55.58 0.46 57.45
CA ASN A 134 54.81 -0.47 58.28
C ASN A 134 54.56 -1.79 57.53
N SER A 135 54.59 -2.93 58.21
CA SER A 135 54.35 -4.23 57.57
C SER A 135 52.99 -4.33 56.88
N SER A 136 52.00 -3.52 57.29
CA SER A 136 50.71 -3.38 56.60
C SER A 136 50.80 -2.78 55.19
N ALA A 137 51.93 -2.20 54.80
CA ALA A 137 52.16 -1.64 53.47
C ALA A 137 52.59 -2.70 52.44
N PHE A 138 52.81 -3.95 52.86
CA PHE A 138 53.25 -5.04 51.99
C PHE A 138 52.17 -6.13 51.91
N VAL A 139 52.08 -6.80 50.76
CA VAL A 139 51.11 -7.87 50.51
C VAL A 139 51.62 -9.18 51.11
N ALA A 140 50.79 -9.85 51.93
CA ALA A 140 51.12 -11.14 52.51
C ALA A 140 51.07 -12.25 51.44
N LYS A 141 52.15 -13.03 51.28
CA LYS A 141 52.22 -14.12 50.31
C LYS A 141 51.64 -15.42 50.90
N ALA A 142 50.33 -15.61 50.76
CA ALA A 142 49.70 -16.93 50.80
C ALA A 142 48.60 -17.02 49.74
N GLY A 143 48.94 -17.54 48.56
CA GLY A 143 47.99 -17.90 47.49
C GLY A 143 47.37 -16.72 46.71
N ASP A 144 48.15 -16.10 45.81
CA ASP A 144 47.81 -15.28 44.62
C ASP A 144 46.58 -14.35 44.61
N THR A 145 45.93 -14.09 45.76
CA THR A 145 44.69 -13.33 45.85
C THR A 145 44.93 -12.10 46.69
N MET A 146 44.78 -10.93 46.08
CA MET A 146 44.76 -9.66 46.80
C MET A 146 43.41 -9.54 47.50
N THR A 147 43.39 -9.66 48.83
CA THR A 147 42.17 -9.50 49.63
C THR A 147 41.97 -8.06 50.14
N GLY A 148 42.92 -7.16 49.86
CA GLY A 148 42.87 -5.74 50.22
C GLY A 148 42.99 -4.80 49.00
N PRO A 149 42.71 -3.48 49.17
CA PRO A 149 42.75 -2.51 48.08
C PRO A 149 44.17 -2.33 47.53
N LEU A 150 44.32 -2.51 46.22
CA LEU A 150 45.54 -2.16 45.49
C LEU A 150 45.51 -0.67 45.13
N ASN A 151 46.24 0.14 45.91
CA ASN A 151 46.40 1.56 45.64
C ASN A 151 47.52 1.77 44.61
N LEU A 152 47.16 2.18 43.40
CA LEU A 152 48.09 2.45 42.30
C LEU A 152 48.31 3.97 42.16
N THR A 153 49.51 4.37 41.75
CA THR A 153 49.80 5.76 41.40
C THR A 153 49.02 6.17 40.12
N ALA A 154 49.10 7.45 39.73
CA ALA A 154 48.19 8.16 38.82
C ALA A 154 47.89 7.53 37.43
N ASN A 155 48.47 6.39 37.07
CA ASN A 155 48.26 5.70 35.79
C ASN A 155 47.53 4.35 35.91
N GLY A 156 47.01 4.01 37.11
CA GLY A 156 46.23 2.79 37.32
C GLY A 156 47.02 1.50 37.08
N LEU A 157 46.32 0.41 36.75
CA LEU A 157 46.90 -0.91 36.52
C LEU A 157 47.32 -1.04 35.05
N ASN A 158 48.59 -0.79 34.75
CA ASN A 158 49.18 -1.11 33.45
C ASN A 158 49.62 -2.59 33.43
N VAL A 159 48.74 -3.47 32.96
CA VAL A 159 49.06 -4.86 32.68
C VAL A 159 49.53 -4.99 31.24
N GLY A 160 50.55 -5.83 31.00
CA GLY A 160 51.04 -6.11 29.65
C GLY A 160 49.97 -6.74 28.75
N SER A 161 50.35 -7.12 27.53
CA SER A 161 49.42 -7.74 26.58
C SER A 161 48.75 -9.00 27.17
N GLY A 162 47.43 -8.94 27.39
CA GLY A 162 46.57 -10.11 27.65
C GLY A 162 46.29 -10.50 29.11
N GLN A 163 46.32 -9.60 30.10
CA GLN A 163 46.47 -10.03 31.50
C GLN A 163 45.34 -9.78 32.51
N LEU A 164 44.26 -9.06 32.19
CA LEU A 164 43.10 -9.01 33.10
C LEU A 164 42.15 -10.18 32.84
N VAL A 165 42.56 -11.37 33.28
CA VAL A 165 41.74 -12.59 33.21
C VAL A 165 40.92 -12.71 34.48
N THR A 166 39.62 -12.46 34.40
CA THR A 166 38.70 -12.70 35.52
C THR A 166 38.09 -14.10 35.40
N SER A 167 38.53 -15.03 36.25
CA SER A 167 37.84 -16.32 36.42
C SER A 167 36.54 -16.09 37.20
N GLY A 168 35.42 -15.92 36.49
CA GLY A 168 34.08 -15.85 37.10
C GLY A 168 33.68 -14.52 37.76
N GLY A 169 34.45 -13.44 37.57
CA GLY A 169 34.15 -12.11 38.11
C GLY A 169 33.95 -11.05 37.01
N ALA A 170 33.17 -10.00 37.32
CA ALA A 170 33.04 -8.82 36.46
C ALA A 170 34.24 -7.88 36.66
N VAL A 171 34.76 -7.31 35.58
CA VAL A 171 35.68 -6.16 35.63
C VAL A 171 34.83 -4.89 35.69
N ALA A 172 34.91 -4.15 36.80
CA ALA A 172 34.25 -2.85 36.94
C ALA A 172 35.29 -1.73 36.90
N ALA A 173 35.00 -0.65 36.18
CA ALA A 173 35.73 0.61 36.28
C ALA A 173 35.03 1.50 37.32
N GLY A 174 35.78 2.09 38.25
CA GLY A 174 35.23 3.07 39.21
C GLY A 174 34.80 4.41 38.56
N GLY A 175 35.13 4.60 37.27
CA GLY A 175 34.73 5.74 36.44
C GLY A 175 34.36 5.27 35.03
N SER A 176 34.62 6.10 34.01
CA SER A 176 34.33 5.73 32.62
C SER A 176 35.28 4.66 32.08
N LEU A 177 34.75 3.73 31.28
CA LEU A 177 35.56 2.88 30.41
C LEU A 177 35.93 3.66 29.15
N ILE A 178 37.23 3.97 28.99
CA ILE A 178 37.76 4.62 27.79
C ILE A 178 38.32 3.52 26.87
N VAL A 179 37.64 3.30 25.75
CA VAL A 179 38.06 2.36 24.71
C VAL A 179 38.78 3.14 23.61
N ASP A 180 39.86 2.59 23.04
CA ASP A 180 40.72 3.26 22.05
C ASP A 180 41.28 4.60 22.57
N SER A 181 41.93 4.59 23.73
CA SER A 181 42.50 5.80 24.33
C SER A 181 43.59 6.45 23.48
N SER A 182 44.24 5.71 22.57
CA SER A 182 45.20 6.23 21.60
C SER A 182 44.52 6.93 20.41
N GLY A 183 43.20 6.80 20.25
CA GLY A 183 42.43 7.45 19.20
C GLY A 183 42.77 6.96 17.79
N LEU A 184 43.16 5.69 17.64
CA LEU A 184 43.69 5.16 16.39
C LEU A 184 42.67 4.37 15.57
N ASN A 185 41.44 4.19 16.05
CA ASN A 185 40.44 3.39 15.33
C ASN A 185 40.08 4.00 13.96
N SER A 186 40.24 3.20 12.90
CA SER A 186 39.99 3.59 11.51
C SER A 186 38.56 3.37 11.01
N GLY A 187 37.64 2.95 11.89
CA GLY A 187 36.25 2.58 11.58
C GLY A 187 36.00 1.08 11.59
N ALA A 188 36.87 0.30 12.25
CA ALA A 188 36.72 -1.13 12.44
C ALA A 188 36.21 -1.45 13.86
N VAL A 189 35.71 -2.67 14.07
CA VAL A 189 35.26 -3.14 15.39
C VAL A 189 36.41 -3.20 16.42
N ASN A 190 37.66 -3.35 15.97
CA ASN A 190 38.89 -3.31 16.78
C ASN A 190 39.64 -2.00 16.47
N PRO A 191 40.10 -1.21 17.48
CA PRO A 191 40.14 -1.46 18.93
C PRO A 191 38.89 -1.05 19.74
N GLY A 192 37.67 -1.22 19.19
CA GLY A 192 36.41 -0.98 19.90
C GLY A 192 36.09 -2.03 20.98
N LEU A 193 34.89 -1.91 21.56
CA LEU A 193 34.36 -2.88 22.51
C LEU A 193 33.87 -4.12 21.75
N THR A 194 34.59 -5.23 21.84
CA THR A 194 34.26 -6.48 21.13
C THR A 194 33.50 -7.46 22.03
N PHE A 195 32.53 -8.18 21.47
CA PHE A 195 31.85 -9.28 22.14
C PHE A 195 32.27 -10.60 21.49
N GLY A 196 33.01 -11.44 22.23
CA GLY A 196 33.62 -12.64 21.68
C GLY A 196 34.93 -12.37 20.94
N PHE A 197 35.87 -13.31 21.01
CA PHE A 197 37.17 -13.17 20.35
C PHE A 197 37.05 -13.64 18.89
N GLY A 198 37.25 -12.73 17.94
CA GLY A 198 37.33 -13.04 16.50
C GLY A 198 35.99 -13.22 15.77
N SER A 199 34.85 -13.07 16.46
CA SER A 199 33.51 -13.23 15.87
C SER A 199 32.97 -11.95 15.19
N GLY A 200 33.57 -10.80 15.47
CA GLY A 200 33.34 -9.56 14.72
C GLY A 200 32.13 -8.73 15.19
N GLU A 201 31.56 -9.03 16.35
CA GLU A 201 30.54 -8.23 17.01
C GLU A 201 31.15 -7.20 17.95
N GLY A 202 30.54 -6.02 18.03
CA GLY A 202 31.02 -5.00 18.94
C GLY A 202 30.42 -3.63 18.72
N ILE A 203 30.93 -2.67 19.51
CA ILE A 203 30.59 -1.26 19.44
C ILE A 203 31.90 -0.50 19.26
N SER A 204 31.97 0.34 18.24
CA SER A 204 33.18 1.09 17.92
C SER A 204 32.86 2.52 17.50
N SER A 205 33.87 3.37 17.58
CA SER A 205 33.81 4.75 17.15
C SER A 205 35.05 5.05 16.34
N LYS A 206 34.88 5.48 15.08
CA LYS A 206 36.00 5.89 14.24
C LYS A 206 36.62 7.17 14.77
N ARG A 207 37.95 7.19 14.88
CA ARG A 207 38.73 8.34 15.35
C ARG A 207 39.56 9.01 14.25
N THR A 208 39.94 8.26 13.22
CA THR A 208 40.65 8.82 12.05
C THR A 208 39.71 9.60 11.10
N GLY A 209 40.28 10.46 10.25
CA GLY A 209 39.51 11.31 9.34
C GLY A 209 38.65 10.53 8.32
N GLY A 210 37.48 11.11 7.98
CA GLY A 210 36.57 10.63 6.94
C GLY A 210 35.58 9.54 7.39
N GLY A 211 34.50 9.34 6.63
CA GLY A 211 33.42 8.41 7.01
C GLY A 211 32.68 8.86 8.28
N ASN A 212 32.32 7.92 9.16
CA ASN A 212 31.60 8.20 10.40
C ASN A 212 32.53 8.61 11.58
N GLN A 213 33.41 9.60 11.38
CA GLN A 213 34.31 10.07 12.43
C GLN A 213 33.54 10.66 13.61
N PHE A 214 33.90 10.25 14.83
CA PHE A 214 33.23 10.58 16.09
C PHE A 214 31.78 10.06 16.22
N GLY A 215 31.33 9.23 15.27
CA GLY A 215 30.07 8.50 15.39
C GLY A 215 30.22 7.21 16.20
N LEU A 216 29.14 6.45 16.27
CA LEU A 216 29.05 5.17 16.97
C LEU A 216 28.50 4.11 16.03
N ASP A 217 29.25 3.04 15.82
CA ASP A 217 28.90 1.96 14.91
C ASP A 217 28.75 0.65 15.70
N LEU A 218 27.66 -0.07 15.44
CA LEU A 218 27.36 -1.40 16.01
C LEU A 218 27.60 -2.46 14.94
N PHE A 219 28.47 -3.42 15.25
CA PHE A 219 28.97 -4.41 14.31
C PHE A 219 28.39 -5.80 14.57
N THR A 220 28.16 -6.55 13.49
CA THR A 220 28.05 -8.01 13.51
C THR A 220 28.77 -8.60 12.30
N GLY A 221 29.50 -9.71 12.50
CA GLY A 221 30.30 -10.33 11.43
C GLY A 221 31.35 -9.39 10.81
N GLY A 222 31.83 -8.40 11.57
CA GLY A 222 32.82 -7.41 11.12
C GLY A 222 32.25 -6.24 10.30
N SER A 223 30.96 -6.21 10.01
CA SER A 223 30.32 -5.13 9.25
C SER A 223 29.43 -4.26 10.14
N PRO A 224 29.44 -2.91 9.97
CA PRO A 224 28.54 -2.02 10.68
C PRO A 224 27.10 -2.27 10.21
N ARG A 225 26.19 -2.52 11.17
CA ARG A 225 24.76 -2.77 10.92
C ARG A 225 23.89 -1.59 11.30
N LEU A 226 24.27 -0.89 12.36
CA LEU A 226 23.64 0.35 12.80
C LEU A 226 24.75 1.36 13.11
N SER A 227 24.57 2.57 12.63
CA SER A 227 25.55 3.65 12.73
C SER A 227 24.85 4.90 13.23
N ILE A 228 25.39 5.57 14.23
CA ILE A 228 24.96 6.89 14.66
C ILE A 228 26.06 7.85 14.22
N ALA A 229 25.72 8.75 13.31
CA ALA A 229 26.63 9.78 12.85
C ALA A 229 26.98 10.75 13.98
N SER A 230 28.14 11.39 13.91
CA SER A 230 28.47 12.49 14.83
C SER A 230 27.48 13.67 14.76
N SER A 231 26.74 13.79 13.66
CA SER A 231 25.61 14.70 13.50
C SER A 231 24.33 14.26 14.25
N GLY A 232 24.29 13.03 14.77
CA GLY A 232 23.13 12.42 15.42
C GLY A 232 22.16 11.72 14.46
N ASN A 233 22.48 11.61 13.17
CA ASN A 233 21.71 10.83 12.20
C ASN A 233 21.93 9.33 12.41
N VAL A 234 20.88 8.52 12.36
CA VAL A 234 20.96 7.06 12.54
C VAL A 234 20.85 6.37 11.19
N GLY A 235 21.84 5.56 10.84
CA GLY A 235 21.87 4.69 9.67
C GLY A 235 21.66 3.24 10.07
N ILE A 236 20.77 2.52 9.38
CA ILE A 236 20.70 1.05 9.43
C ILE A 236 21.15 0.53 8.06
N GLY A 237 22.19 -0.29 8.05
CA GLY A 237 22.86 -0.76 6.83
C GLY A 237 23.61 0.32 6.02
N THR A 238 23.79 1.51 6.60
CA THR A 238 24.67 2.58 6.10
C THR A 238 25.45 3.23 7.23
N ILE A 239 26.63 3.76 6.91
CA ILE A 239 27.51 4.52 7.82
C ILE A 239 27.54 6.02 7.51
N THR A 240 26.82 6.47 6.48
CA THR A 240 26.75 7.89 6.07
C THR A 240 25.30 8.34 5.90
N PRO A 241 24.46 8.30 6.96
CA PRO A 241 23.06 8.67 6.86
C PRO A 241 22.89 10.17 6.56
N ALA A 242 22.21 10.48 5.46
CA ALA A 242 21.86 11.83 5.01
C ALA A 242 20.61 12.39 5.71
N ALA A 243 19.74 11.52 6.24
CA ALA A 243 18.56 11.88 7.03
C ALA A 243 18.69 11.47 8.49
N ARG A 244 17.81 11.99 9.36
CA ARG A 244 17.79 11.67 10.81
C ARG A 244 17.70 10.18 11.10
N LEU A 245 16.92 9.45 10.30
CA LEU A 245 16.91 8.00 10.25
C LEU A 245 16.96 7.60 8.78
N GLU A 246 17.99 6.87 8.39
CA GLU A 246 18.14 6.32 7.05
C GLU A 246 18.35 4.82 7.14
N ILE A 247 17.57 4.07 6.36
CA ILE A 247 17.66 2.62 6.30
C ILE A 247 18.08 2.26 4.87
N GLN A 248 19.33 1.86 4.71
CA GLN A 248 19.87 1.35 3.45
C GLN A 248 20.05 -0.18 3.59
N GLY A 249 19.22 -0.95 2.87
CA GLY A 249 19.25 -2.41 2.92
C GLY A 249 18.15 -3.05 3.79
N GLY A 250 17.75 -4.26 3.38
CA GLY A 250 16.59 -5.05 3.83
C GLY A 250 15.79 -5.50 2.59
N ALA A 251 15.28 -6.72 2.40
CA ALA A 251 15.21 -7.89 3.26
C ALA A 251 15.93 -9.08 2.64
N ASP A 252 16.78 -9.76 3.40
CA ASP A 252 17.15 -11.12 3.06
C ASP A 252 17.44 -12.01 4.27
N HIS A 253 17.24 -13.32 4.06
CA HIS A 253 18.26 -14.28 4.48
C HIS A 253 19.01 -14.91 3.27
N THR A 254 18.75 -14.51 2.01
CA THR A 254 19.53 -14.94 0.82
C THR A 254 19.60 -14.02 -0.45
N GLY A 255 18.93 -12.86 -0.55
CA GLY A 255 19.58 -11.64 -1.04
C GLY A 255 19.95 -11.45 -2.52
N ALA A 256 19.33 -12.13 -3.48
CA ALA A 256 19.55 -11.79 -4.89
C ALA A 256 18.51 -10.79 -5.43
N ASN A 257 18.79 -9.49 -5.20
CA ASN A 257 18.23 -8.27 -5.84
C ASN A 257 17.05 -7.51 -5.15
N ASP A 258 17.47 -6.54 -4.32
CA ASP A 258 17.06 -5.12 -4.32
C ASP A 258 15.58 -4.73 -4.19
N LEU A 259 14.96 -5.02 -3.04
CA LEU A 259 13.77 -4.26 -2.60
C LEU A 259 13.89 -3.88 -1.12
N ARG A 260 14.23 -2.59 -0.90
CA ARG A 260 14.51 -1.92 0.37
C ARG A 260 13.21 -1.75 1.18
N GLY A 261 12.89 -2.75 1.98
CA GLY A 261 11.62 -2.84 2.69
C GLY A 261 11.72 -2.72 4.21
N ILE A 262 10.84 -1.92 4.82
CA ILE A 262 10.58 -1.95 6.26
C ILE A 262 9.53 -3.02 6.53
N ALA A 263 9.87 -4.00 7.37
CA ALA A 263 8.93 -4.99 7.87
C ALA A 263 8.12 -4.46 9.06
N LEU A 264 6.80 -4.61 9.00
CA LEU A 264 5.90 -4.38 10.13
C LEU A 264 5.35 -5.75 10.57
N ALA A 265 5.94 -6.31 11.63
CA ALA A 265 5.66 -7.67 12.09
C ALA A 265 4.61 -7.70 13.22
N TYR A 266 3.76 -8.72 13.21
CA TYR A 266 2.93 -9.05 14.37
C TYR A 266 3.80 -9.58 15.52
N ARG A 267 3.55 -9.09 16.74
CA ARG A 267 4.31 -9.46 17.95
C ARG A 267 4.25 -10.99 18.14
N ASN A 268 5.41 -11.65 18.05
CA ASN A 268 5.61 -13.11 18.21
C ASN A 268 5.13 -14.03 17.06
N GLY A 269 4.67 -13.49 15.92
CA GLY A 269 4.02 -14.31 14.88
C GLY A 269 4.72 -14.39 13.53
N GLY A 270 5.78 -13.64 13.27
CA GLY A 270 6.51 -13.68 11.98
C GLY A 270 5.75 -13.18 10.73
N PHE A 271 4.42 -13.04 10.78
CA PHE A 271 3.61 -12.39 9.76
C PHE A 271 4.03 -10.93 9.61
N ARG A 272 4.37 -10.52 8.38
CA ARG A 272 4.92 -9.19 8.07
C ARG A 272 4.13 -8.52 6.96
N HIS A 273 3.74 -7.28 7.20
CA HIS A 273 3.47 -6.31 6.14
C HIS A 273 4.78 -5.63 5.74
N TRP A 274 4.85 -5.10 4.53
CA TRP A 274 6.05 -4.42 4.05
C TRP A 274 5.71 -3.07 3.44
N ILE A 275 6.57 -2.10 3.72
CA ILE A 275 6.64 -0.84 2.96
C ILE A 275 7.98 -0.87 2.24
N SER A 276 7.98 -0.90 0.91
CA SER A 276 9.19 -0.91 0.11
C SER A 276 9.36 0.42 -0.61
N SER A 277 10.55 1.00 -0.54
CA SER A 277 10.90 2.15 -1.37
C SER A 277 11.71 1.70 -2.58
N ARG A 278 11.36 2.22 -3.75
CA ARG A 278 12.20 2.15 -4.96
C ARG A 278 12.62 3.56 -5.33
N HIS A 279 13.91 3.76 -5.48
CA HIS A 279 14.49 5.00 -5.96
C HIS A 279 15.60 4.66 -6.94
N ASN A 280 15.32 4.82 -8.23
CA ASN A 280 16.35 4.71 -9.25
C ASN A 280 16.97 6.10 -9.44
N GLY A 281 18.22 6.22 -9.88
CA GLY A 281 18.87 7.52 -10.11
C GLY A 281 18.19 8.39 -11.20
N ALA A 282 17.08 7.93 -11.77
CA ALA A 282 16.24 8.63 -12.74
C ALA A 282 15.06 9.33 -12.03
N VAL A 283 14.51 10.38 -12.65
CA VAL A 283 13.30 11.07 -12.15
C VAL A 283 12.00 10.25 -12.33
N THR A 284 12.06 9.19 -13.14
CA THR A 284 10.95 8.29 -13.43
C THR A 284 11.07 7.01 -12.62
N ASP A 285 9.93 6.44 -12.23
CA ASP A 285 9.86 5.15 -11.53
C ASP A 285 10.40 5.17 -10.09
N ASN A 286 10.28 6.33 -9.42
CA ASN A 286 10.47 6.45 -7.98
C ASN A 286 9.12 6.25 -7.29
N GLY A 287 9.09 5.44 -6.23
CA GLY A 287 7.83 5.15 -5.54
C GLY A 287 7.96 4.38 -4.24
N ILE A 288 6.82 4.26 -3.56
CA ILE A 288 6.63 3.51 -2.32
C ILE A 288 5.53 2.50 -2.54
N ASP A 289 5.84 1.24 -2.29
CA ASP A 289 4.92 0.11 -2.43
C ASP A 289 4.50 -0.40 -1.05
N PHE A 290 3.20 -0.62 -0.88
CA PHE A 290 2.61 -1.20 0.32
C PHE A 290 2.20 -2.65 0.04
N TYR A 291 2.69 -3.55 0.87
CA TYR A 291 2.40 -4.98 0.79
C TYR A 291 1.73 -5.47 2.06
N LEU A 292 0.63 -6.20 1.91
CA LEU A 292 -0.06 -6.86 3.01
C LEU A 292 0.27 -8.35 3.05
N ASN A 293 0.51 -8.88 4.25
CA ASN A 293 0.64 -10.31 4.46
C ASN A 293 -0.60 -11.04 3.92
N THR A 294 -0.37 -12.07 3.12
CA THR A 294 -1.43 -12.97 2.62
C THR A 294 -1.09 -14.44 2.89
N HIS A 295 -0.01 -14.71 3.62
CA HIS A 295 0.49 -16.07 3.82
C HIS A 295 0.08 -16.60 5.19
N SER A 296 -0.39 -17.84 5.22
CA SER A 296 -0.86 -18.52 6.44
C SER A 296 0.24 -18.99 7.41
N VAL A 297 1.52 -18.78 7.11
CA VAL A 297 2.64 -19.19 7.97
C VAL A 297 3.56 -18.03 8.30
N SER A 298 4.10 -18.04 9.51
CA SER A 298 4.94 -16.99 10.10
C SER A 298 6.23 -16.70 9.32
N SER A 299 6.76 -17.66 8.58
CA SER A 299 7.93 -17.47 7.72
C SER A 299 7.59 -17.04 6.29
N GLY A 300 6.31 -17.14 5.89
CA GLY A 300 5.89 -17.05 4.50
C GLY A 300 6.04 -15.66 3.88
N SER A 301 5.92 -14.58 4.67
CA SER A 301 6.12 -13.20 4.21
C SER A 301 7.55 -12.71 4.40
N SER A 302 8.52 -13.39 3.80
CA SER A 302 9.96 -13.18 4.03
C SER A 302 10.54 -11.93 3.38
N ALA A 303 9.93 -11.42 2.31
CA ALA A 303 10.35 -10.21 1.61
C ALA A 303 9.16 -9.58 0.86
N PRO A 304 9.22 -8.30 0.45
CA PRO A 304 8.24 -7.71 -0.45
C PRO A 304 8.03 -8.59 -1.71
N GLY A 305 6.79 -8.93 -2.02
CA GLY A 305 6.42 -9.82 -3.13
C GLY A 305 6.51 -11.33 -2.84
N VAL A 306 7.07 -11.74 -1.69
CA VAL A 306 7.15 -13.14 -1.27
C VAL A 306 6.18 -13.38 -0.12
N GLY A 307 5.07 -14.09 -0.37
CA GLY A 307 4.02 -14.37 0.63
C GLY A 307 3.27 -13.14 1.12
N ASN A 308 3.26 -12.06 0.35
CA ASN A 308 2.46 -10.86 0.60
C ASN A 308 2.00 -10.29 -0.75
N LYS A 309 0.88 -9.58 -0.73
CA LYS A 309 0.28 -8.96 -1.91
C LYS A 309 0.56 -7.46 -1.90
N LYS A 310 1.09 -6.93 -3.00
CA LYS A 310 1.15 -5.46 -3.20
C LYS A 310 -0.27 -4.96 -3.36
N VAL A 311 -0.69 -3.99 -2.54
CA VAL A 311 -2.07 -3.45 -2.56
C VAL A 311 -2.12 -2.00 -3.04
N MET A 312 -1.02 -1.26 -2.89
CA MET A 312 -0.93 0.15 -3.27
C MET A 312 0.49 0.52 -3.64
N THR A 313 0.62 1.37 -4.66
CA THR A 313 1.87 2.05 -5.03
C THR A 313 1.62 3.55 -5.02
N LEU A 314 2.52 4.30 -4.41
CA LEU A 314 2.67 5.75 -4.58
C LEU A 314 3.86 5.98 -5.49
N ASP A 315 3.67 6.50 -6.71
CA ASP A 315 4.80 6.78 -7.60
C ASP A 315 4.77 8.16 -8.25
N SER A 316 5.96 8.64 -8.61
CA SER A 316 6.17 9.98 -9.16
C SER A 316 5.48 10.22 -10.49
N ALA A 317 5.14 9.15 -11.24
CA ALA A 317 4.56 9.26 -12.56
C ALA A 317 3.03 9.24 -12.56
N ASN A 318 2.40 8.60 -11.57
CA ASN A 318 0.96 8.30 -11.59
C ASN A 318 0.26 8.58 -10.25
N GLY A 319 0.96 9.05 -9.22
CA GLY A 319 0.39 9.27 -7.89
C GLY A 319 0.00 7.96 -7.22
N ILE A 320 -1.29 7.78 -6.90
CA ILE A 320 -1.81 6.58 -6.22
C ILE A 320 -2.24 5.54 -7.26
N LYS A 321 -1.63 4.35 -7.21
CA LYS A 321 -2.11 3.15 -7.89
C LYS A 321 -2.63 2.14 -6.87
N ALA A 322 -3.94 1.93 -6.82
CA ALA A 322 -4.51 0.76 -6.14
C ALA A 322 -4.26 -0.48 -7.01
N MET A 323 -3.74 -1.56 -6.42
CA MET A 323 -3.46 -2.79 -7.17
C MET A 323 -4.72 -3.66 -7.38
N ASP A 324 -5.77 -3.39 -6.61
CA ASP A 324 -7.13 -3.91 -6.77
C ASP A 324 -8.11 -2.72 -6.90
N GLY A 325 -9.39 -2.90 -6.52
CA GLY A 325 -10.38 -1.83 -6.49
C GLY A 325 -10.11 -0.78 -5.40
N LEU A 326 -10.51 0.47 -5.68
CA LEU A 326 -10.59 1.52 -4.67
C LEU A 326 -11.98 1.49 -4.02
N ILE A 327 -12.04 1.18 -2.73
CA ILE A 327 -13.26 1.35 -1.94
C ILE A 327 -13.31 2.80 -1.45
N VAL A 328 -14.19 3.59 -2.06
CA VAL A 328 -14.53 4.94 -1.60
C VAL A 328 -15.73 4.83 -0.67
N ASP A 329 -15.75 5.63 0.40
CA ASP A 329 -16.83 5.63 1.40
C ASP A 329 -16.97 4.28 2.13
N ALA A 330 -15.85 3.71 2.57
CA ALA A 330 -15.85 2.39 3.23
C ALA A 330 -16.66 2.36 4.54
N ASP A 331 -16.83 3.52 5.20
CA ASP A 331 -17.65 3.67 6.41
C ASP A 331 -19.13 3.95 6.11
N GLY A 332 -19.49 4.11 4.83
CA GLY A 332 -20.85 4.35 4.39
C GLY A 332 -21.43 5.70 4.84
N SER A 333 -20.59 6.73 4.95
CA SER A 333 -20.93 8.04 5.48
C SER A 333 -21.41 9.04 4.42
N ASN A 334 -21.31 8.74 3.13
CA ASN A 334 -21.69 9.69 2.07
C ASN A 334 -23.22 9.97 2.05
N THR A 335 -23.57 11.26 2.09
CA THR A 335 -24.96 11.75 2.11
C THR A 335 -25.56 12.03 0.72
N GLY A 336 -24.90 11.60 -0.34
CA GLY A 336 -25.24 11.91 -1.73
C GLY A 336 -24.68 13.25 -2.18
N THR A 337 -23.44 13.57 -1.83
CA THR A 337 -22.77 14.82 -2.23
C THR A 337 -21.30 14.55 -2.51
N VAL A 338 -20.67 15.36 -3.36
CA VAL A 338 -19.22 15.32 -3.62
C VAL A 338 -18.38 15.94 -2.50
N SER A 339 -18.53 15.40 -1.28
CA SER A 339 -17.76 15.77 -0.09
C SER A 339 -16.68 14.74 0.21
N ARG A 340 -16.04 14.78 1.40
CA ARG A 340 -14.89 13.93 1.78
C ARG A 340 -15.11 12.41 1.62
N ALA A 341 -16.36 11.96 1.53
CA ALA A 341 -16.75 10.56 1.34
C ALA A 341 -17.10 10.22 -0.13
N ALA A 342 -16.71 11.05 -1.10
CA ALA A 342 -16.93 10.83 -2.53
C ALA A 342 -15.61 10.64 -3.30
N LEU A 343 -15.71 10.16 -4.54
CA LEU A 343 -14.60 10.32 -5.48
C LEU A 343 -14.67 11.74 -6.02
N THR A 344 -13.78 12.63 -5.58
CA THR A 344 -13.77 14.04 -5.99
C THR A 344 -12.62 14.34 -6.94
N PHE A 345 -12.85 15.19 -7.93
CA PHE A 345 -11.82 15.70 -8.83
C PHE A 345 -11.58 17.18 -8.53
N GLY A 346 -10.35 17.55 -8.16
CA GLY A 346 -10.06 18.89 -7.65
C GLY A 346 -10.53 19.09 -6.20
N VAL A 347 -9.96 20.08 -5.52
CA VAL A 347 -10.33 20.42 -4.14
C VAL A 347 -11.28 21.61 -4.19
N GLY A 348 -12.54 21.39 -3.77
CA GLY A 348 -13.53 22.46 -3.66
C GLY A 348 -14.14 22.94 -4.98
N SER A 349 -14.00 22.19 -6.07
CA SER A 349 -14.50 22.54 -7.40
C SER A 349 -15.84 21.87 -7.77
N GLY A 350 -16.26 20.86 -7.01
CA GLY A 350 -17.62 20.30 -7.10
C GLY A 350 -17.81 19.22 -8.16
N GLU A 351 -16.73 18.69 -8.75
CA GLU A 351 -16.75 17.56 -9.66
C GLU A 351 -16.48 16.25 -8.91
N GLY A 352 -17.21 15.20 -9.28
CA GLY A 352 -17.00 13.89 -8.66
C GLY A 352 -18.15 12.92 -8.84
N LEU A 353 -17.99 11.76 -8.21
CA LEU A 353 -18.98 10.69 -8.13
C LEU A 353 -19.34 10.47 -6.67
N ALA A 354 -20.63 10.52 -6.36
CA ALA A 354 -21.13 10.26 -5.02
C ALA A 354 -22.23 9.20 -5.04
N SER A 355 -22.28 8.39 -3.99
CA SER A 355 -23.34 7.42 -3.77
C SER A 355 -23.89 7.63 -2.38
N ARG A 356 -25.18 7.93 -2.27
CA ARG A 356 -25.81 8.21 -0.99
C ARG A 356 -26.04 6.93 -0.20
N ARG A 357 -25.68 6.93 1.08
CA ARG A 357 -25.90 5.80 2.01
C ARG A 357 -27.03 6.07 3.00
N SER A 358 -27.32 7.32 3.32
CA SER A 358 -28.45 7.71 4.18
C SER A 358 -29.80 7.63 3.45
N SER A 359 -30.89 7.45 4.20
CA SER A 359 -32.25 7.36 3.65
C SER A 359 -32.67 8.61 2.87
N GLY A 360 -33.46 8.43 1.82
CA GLY A 360 -34.00 9.48 0.95
C GLY A 360 -33.14 9.77 -0.29
N GLY A 361 -33.74 10.46 -1.28
CA GLY A 361 -33.09 10.75 -2.57
C GLY A 361 -32.66 9.47 -3.30
N ASN A 362 -31.54 9.55 -4.04
CA ASN A 362 -30.97 8.43 -4.76
C ASN A 362 -30.09 7.51 -3.86
N GLN A 363 -30.70 6.93 -2.82
CA GLN A 363 -29.99 6.02 -1.89
C GLN A 363 -29.53 4.75 -2.62
N TYR A 364 -28.27 4.37 -2.40
CA TYR A 364 -27.58 3.25 -3.08
C TYR A 364 -27.37 3.41 -4.59
N GLY A 365 -27.84 4.50 -5.19
CA GLY A 365 -27.54 4.85 -6.57
C GLY A 365 -26.19 5.55 -6.72
N LEU A 366 -25.92 6.04 -7.93
CA LEU A 366 -24.69 6.72 -8.29
C LEU A 366 -25.00 8.04 -8.99
N ASP A 367 -24.49 9.13 -8.45
CA ASP A 367 -24.69 10.48 -8.98
C ASP A 367 -23.35 11.06 -9.47
N PHE A 368 -23.38 11.66 -10.66
CA PHE A 368 -22.25 12.31 -11.33
C PHE A 368 -22.42 13.82 -11.24
N TYR A 369 -21.39 14.50 -10.77
CA TYR A 369 -21.43 15.94 -10.47
C TYR A 369 -20.45 16.74 -11.29
N THR A 370 -20.87 17.96 -11.64
CA THR A 370 -20.01 19.09 -11.97
C THR A 370 -20.58 20.36 -11.34
N ASP A 371 -19.72 21.26 -10.85
CA ASP A 371 -20.13 22.50 -10.17
C ASP A 371 -21.17 22.26 -9.05
N PHE A 372 -20.97 21.17 -8.29
CA PHE A 372 -21.88 20.73 -7.21
C PHE A 372 -23.31 20.38 -7.67
N GLN A 373 -23.56 20.31 -8.97
CA GLN A 373 -24.85 19.92 -9.56
C GLN A 373 -24.81 18.49 -10.08
N LYS A 374 -25.88 17.73 -9.84
CA LYS A 374 -26.09 16.40 -10.45
C LYS A 374 -26.35 16.58 -11.94
N ARG A 375 -25.52 15.97 -12.78
CA ARG A 375 -25.70 15.99 -14.25
C ARG A 375 -26.27 14.69 -14.78
N LEU A 376 -25.85 13.58 -14.17
CA LEU A 376 -26.31 12.24 -14.46
C LEU A 376 -26.54 11.50 -13.15
N SER A 377 -27.66 10.81 -13.04
CA SER A 377 -28.02 10.00 -11.88
C SER A 377 -28.43 8.60 -12.33
N ILE A 378 -27.80 7.58 -11.76
CA ILE A 378 -28.22 6.18 -11.90
C ILE A 378 -28.91 5.79 -10.60
N ALA A 379 -30.20 5.54 -10.69
CA ALA A 379 -31.01 5.12 -9.55
C ALA A 379 -30.73 3.65 -9.18
N ASN A 380 -30.96 3.29 -7.91
CA ASN A 380 -30.73 1.91 -7.44
C ASN A 380 -31.65 0.87 -8.11
N ASN A 381 -32.73 1.30 -8.75
CA ASN A 381 -33.59 0.44 -9.58
C ASN A 381 -33.07 0.27 -11.02
N GLY A 382 -31.96 0.92 -11.38
CA GLY A 382 -31.34 0.87 -12.71
C GLY A 382 -31.72 2.01 -13.65
N ASN A 383 -32.69 2.86 -13.30
CA ASN A 383 -33.09 3.99 -14.14
C ASN A 383 -31.97 5.03 -14.22
N VAL A 384 -31.76 5.60 -15.42
CA VAL A 384 -30.74 6.62 -15.70
C VAL A 384 -31.43 7.94 -15.99
N GLY A 385 -31.11 8.97 -15.21
CA GLY A 385 -31.52 10.35 -15.41
C GLY A 385 -30.38 11.19 -15.96
N ILE A 386 -30.63 11.96 -17.02
CA ILE A 386 -29.74 13.01 -17.53
C ILE A 386 -30.49 14.34 -17.40
N GLY A 387 -29.91 15.30 -16.68
CA GLY A 387 -30.61 16.54 -16.32
C GLY A 387 -31.58 16.41 -15.14
N THR A 388 -31.97 15.19 -14.77
CA THR A 388 -32.82 14.89 -13.60
C THR A 388 -32.14 13.95 -12.61
N ALA A 389 -32.39 14.16 -11.32
CA ALA A 389 -31.89 13.32 -10.23
C ALA A 389 -32.89 12.23 -9.79
N THR A 390 -34.09 12.23 -10.37
CA THR A 390 -35.19 11.34 -10.01
C THR A 390 -35.83 10.75 -11.27
N PRO A 391 -35.12 9.87 -12.01
CA PRO A 391 -35.70 9.21 -13.17
C PRO A 391 -36.80 8.23 -12.72
N GLN A 392 -38.06 8.64 -12.84
CA GLN A 392 -39.22 7.90 -12.29
C GLN A 392 -39.90 7.00 -13.33
N ASP A 393 -40.00 7.45 -14.58
CA ASP A 393 -40.97 6.91 -15.53
C ASP A 393 -40.36 6.04 -16.64
N SER A 394 -39.03 5.96 -16.72
CA SER A 394 -38.34 5.22 -17.78
C SER A 394 -36.95 4.73 -17.34
N LEU A 395 -36.41 3.76 -18.08
CA LEU A 395 -35.03 3.32 -17.92
C LEU A 395 -34.03 4.43 -18.26
N LEU A 396 -34.38 5.31 -19.20
CA LEU A 396 -33.62 6.51 -19.57
C LEU A 396 -34.58 7.71 -19.61
N ASP A 397 -34.38 8.63 -18.68
CA ASP A 397 -35.12 9.88 -18.54
C ASP A 397 -34.17 11.05 -18.83
N ILE A 398 -34.50 11.86 -19.83
CA ILE A 398 -33.69 13.00 -20.24
C ILE A 398 -34.54 14.25 -20.08
N GLU A 399 -34.21 15.08 -19.09
CA GLU A 399 -34.85 16.37 -18.88
C GLU A 399 -34.08 17.45 -19.63
N GLY A 400 -34.55 17.79 -20.82
CA GLY A 400 -33.96 18.79 -21.72
C GLY A 400 -33.94 18.34 -23.18
N ASP A 401 -33.51 19.25 -24.07
CA ASP A 401 -33.43 18.96 -25.50
C ASP A 401 -32.31 17.96 -25.81
N THR A 402 -32.61 16.97 -26.65
CA THR A 402 -31.65 15.96 -27.09
C THR A 402 -31.33 16.16 -28.57
N HIS A 403 -30.04 16.33 -28.89
CA HIS A 403 -29.55 16.35 -30.27
C HIS A 403 -29.02 14.97 -30.65
N ILE A 404 -29.58 14.37 -31.70
CA ILE A 404 -29.15 13.08 -32.27
C ILE A 404 -28.53 13.36 -33.65
N ASN A 405 -27.40 14.08 -33.67
CA ASN A 405 -26.77 14.53 -34.91
C ASN A 405 -26.26 13.34 -35.72
N ASP A 406 -26.62 13.28 -37.01
CA ASP A 406 -26.21 12.25 -37.97
C ASP A 406 -26.49 10.79 -37.53
N HIS A 407 -27.43 10.61 -36.62
CA HIS A 407 -27.77 9.31 -36.04
C HIS A 407 -29.28 9.08 -35.98
N ASP A 408 -29.67 7.80 -36.04
CA ASP A 408 -31.06 7.36 -35.98
C ASP A 408 -31.39 6.83 -34.57
N LEU A 409 -32.62 7.07 -34.12
CA LEU A 409 -33.21 6.36 -32.99
C LEU A 409 -33.78 5.02 -33.47
N PHE A 410 -33.11 3.93 -33.13
CA PHE A 410 -33.59 2.58 -33.43
C PHE A 410 -34.61 2.12 -32.38
N MET A 411 -35.78 1.68 -32.82
CA MET A 411 -36.91 1.33 -31.95
C MET A 411 -37.08 -0.19 -31.75
N ARG A 412 -36.09 -0.99 -32.15
CA ARG A 412 -36.08 -2.45 -31.98
C ARG A 412 -34.72 -2.93 -31.50
N GLY A 413 -34.72 -3.87 -30.55
CA GLY A 413 -33.49 -4.45 -29.99
C GLY A 413 -32.76 -5.40 -30.94
N GLY A 414 -31.49 -5.65 -30.63
CA GLY A 414 -30.60 -6.55 -31.38
C GLY A 414 -29.82 -5.83 -32.49
N SER A 415 -29.45 -6.57 -33.55
CA SER A 415 -28.72 -6.04 -34.70
C SER A 415 -29.62 -5.47 -35.80
N ASN A 416 -30.94 -5.47 -35.60
CA ASN A 416 -31.90 -4.98 -36.59
C ASN A 416 -31.96 -3.45 -36.57
N ARG A 417 -31.45 -2.82 -37.63
CA ARG A 417 -31.42 -1.36 -37.81
C ARG A 417 -32.46 -0.86 -38.81
N ASP A 418 -33.46 -1.68 -39.10
CA ASP A 418 -34.46 -1.40 -40.15
C ASP A 418 -35.71 -0.71 -39.58
N HIS A 419 -35.70 -0.29 -38.31
CA HIS A 419 -36.85 0.30 -37.63
C HIS A 419 -36.41 1.48 -36.78
N GLY A 420 -36.84 2.69 -37.13
CA GLY A 420 -36.41 3.86 -36.39
C GLY A 420 -36.98 5.19 -36.89
N ILE A 421 -36.46 6.24 -36.26
CA ILE A 421 -36.72 7.65 -36.60
C ILE A 421 -35.35 8.31 -36.77
N GLY A 422 -35.12 8.97 -37.89
CA GLY A 422 -33.82 9.54 -38.23
C GLY A 422 -33.91 10.76 -39.12
N TYR A 423 -32.77 11.40 -39.37
CA TYR A 423 -32.65 12.44 -40.40
C TYR A 423 -32.16 11.84 -41.70
N ARG A 424 -32.79 12.19 -42.82
CA ARG A 424 -32.32 11.76 -44.15
C ARG A 424 -32.32 12.92 -45.13
N SER A 425 -31.16 13.14 -45.76
CA SER A 425 -31.05 14.01 -46.94
C SER A 425 -31.67 13.36 -48.18
N MET A 426 -31.56 12.02 -48.30
CA MET A 426 -32.06 11.24 -49.42
C MET A 426 -32.77 9.96 -48.95
N ALA A 427 -33.92 9.63 -49.54
CA ALA A 427 -34.48 8.28 -49.47
C ALA A 427 -35.19 7.91 -50.79
N SER A 428 -35.02 6.68 -51.26
CA SER A 428 -35.57 6.21 -52.55
C SER A 428 -35.23 7.15 -53.73
N GLY A 429 -34.03 7.73 -53.73
CA GLY A 429 -33.58 8.69 -54.74
C GLY A 429 -34.28 10.06 -54.69
N GLN A 430 -35.12 10.33 -53.68
CA GLN A 430 -35.77 11.61 -53.44
C GLN A 430 -35.02 12.40 -52.37
N GLY A 431 -34.82 13.70 -52.61
CA GLY A 431 -34.34 14.62 -51.59
C GLY A 431 -35.43 14.90 -50.56
N ILE A 432 -35.22 14.49 -49.32
CA ILE A 432 -36.17 14.69 -48.21
C ILE A 432 -35.71 15.84 -47.31
N ASP A 433 -34.42 15.85 -46.97
CA ASP A 433 -33.79 16.84 -46.09
C ASP A 433 -34.56 17.08 -44.78
N GLY A 434 -34.85 15.98 -44.06
CA GLY A 434 -35.72 16.05 -42.90
C GLY A 434 -35.93 14.74 -42.16
N PRO A 435 -36.86 14.71 -41.18
CA PRO A 435 -37.17 13.53 -40.39
C PRO A 435 -37.75 12.42 -41.28
N PHE A 436 -37.37 11.19 -40.97
CA PHE A 436 -37.75 9.99 -41.69
C PHE A 436 -38.09 8.88 -40.69
N VAL A 437 -39.36 8.48 -40.67
CA VAL A 437 -39.86 7.34 -39.89
C VAL A 437 -39.89 6.12 -40.79
N TYR A 438 -39.30 5.00 -40.37
CA TYR A 438 -39.16 3.82 -41.22
C TYR A 438 -39.23 2.49 -40.48
N GLY A 439 -39.59 1.45 -41.23
CA GLY A 439 -39.68 0.06 -40.79
C GLY A 439 -39.48 -0.88 -41.98
N PHE A 440 -38.99 -2.11 -41.73
CA PHE A 440 -38.62 -3.06 -42.79
C PHE A 440 -39.80 -3.45 -43.71
N ASN A 441 -40.96 -3.78 -43.13
CA ASN A 441 -42.17 -4.18 -43.88
C ASN A 441 -43.24 -3.07 -43.97
N GLY A 442 -42.95 -1.89 -43.41
CA GLY A 442 -43.94 -0.84 -43.19
C GLY A 442 -43.89 -0.28 -41.77
N GLY A 443 -44.93 0.43 -41.38
CA GLY A 443 -45.06 1.05 -40.07
C GLY A 443 -46.44 1.66 -39.86
N ALA A 444 -46.65 2.22 -38.67
CA ALA A 444 -47.91 2.84 -38.31
C ALA A 444 -47.70 4.01 -37.33
N LEU A 445 -48.62 4.96 -37.38
CA LEU A 445 -48.88 5.93 -36.32
C LEU A 445 -50.21 5.56 -35.68
N GLY A 446 -50.24 5.47 -34.36
CA GLY A 446 -51.39 5.00 -33.60
C GLY A 446 -51.56 5.73 -32.29
N VAL A 447 -52.69 5.45 -31.65
CA VAL A 447 -53.00 5.89 -30.30
C VAL A 447 -53.09 4.66 -29.40
N SER A 448 -52.63 4.79 -28.16
CA SER A 448 -52.61 3.67 -27.20
C SER A 448 -53.91 3.51 -26.41
N GLY A 449 -54.77 4.52 -26.38
CA GLY A 449 -56.00 4.51 -25.60
C GLY A 449 -57.16 5.11 -26.40
N PRO A 450 -58.01 4.30 -27.07
CA PRO A 450 -57.91 2.85 -27.32
C PRO A 450 -56.76 2.47 -28.27
N ASP A 451 -56.24 1.23 -28.19
CA ASP A 451 -55.19 0.75 -29.11
C ASP A 451 -55.70 0.69 -30.55
N SER A 452 -55.27 1.65 -31.37
CA SER A 452 -55.73 1.76 -32.75
C SER A 452 -54.70 2.43 -33.66
N ILE A 453 -54.68 1.99 -34.92
CA ILE A 453 -53.86 2.56 -35.98
C ILE A 453 -54.61 3.74 -36.58
N ALA A 454 -54.02 4.94 -36.55
CA ALA A 454 -54.57 6.11 -37.24
C ALA A 454 -54.13 6.14 -38.71
N LEU A 455 -52.85 5.83 -38.96
CA LEU A 455 -52.25 5.76 -40.29
C LEU A 455 -51.29 4.57 -40.34
N LYS A 456 -51.34 3.75 -41.39
CA LYS A 456 -50.34 2.70 -41.65
C LYS A 456 -49.81 2.74 -43.06
N TRP A 457 -48.61 2.21 -43.25
CA TRP A 457 -48.00 1.99 -44.56
C TRP A 457 -47.34 0.62 -44.65
N ASP A 458 -47.10 0.17 -45.89
CA ASP A 458 -46.38 -1.06 -46.20
C ASP A 458 -45.08 -0.79 -46.99
N PHE A 459 -44.31 -1.85 -47.25
CA PHE A 459 -43.06 -1.76 -48.03
C PHE A 459 -43.27 -1.41 -49.52
N ASN A 460 -44.50 -1.48 -50.04
CA ASN A 460 -44.84 -1.09 -51.41
C ASN A 460 -45.15 0.42 -51.52
N GLY A 461 -45.17 1.14 -50.40
CA GLY A 461 -45.53 2.56 -50.35
C GLY A 461 -47.04 2.82 -50.35
N ASN A 462 -47.87 1.81 -50.08
CA ASN A 462 -49.30 2.00 -49.86
C ASN A 462 -49.53 2.63 -48.49
N VAL A 463 -50.53 3.50 -48.38
CA VAL A 463 -50.91 4.18 -47.13
C VAL A 463 -52.41 4.01 -46.89
N TRP A 464 -52.78 3.64 -45.66
CA TRP A 464 -54.16 3.56 -45.21
C TRP A 464 -54.40 4.53 -44.07
N VAL A 465 -55.57 5.17 -44.10
CA VAL A 465 -56.13 5.97 -43.01
C VAL A 465 -57.38 5.25 -42.53
N SER A 466 -57.49 5.02 -41.23
CA SER A 466 -58.52 4.12 -40.69
C SER A 466 -59.93 4.72 -40.64
N ASN A 467 -60.03 6.04 -40.46
CA ASN A 467 -61.30 6.76 -40.38
C ASN A 467 -61.28 7.93 -41.39
N ASP A 468 -61.60 9.13 -40.94
CA ASP A 468 -61.71 10.30 -41.81
C ASP A 468 -60.35 10.90 -42.18
N ILE A 469 -60.24 11.35 -43.43
CA ILE A 469 -59.15 12.20 -43.90
C ILE A 469 -59.70 13.58 -44.30
N SER A 470 -59.16 14.64 -43.71
CA SER A 470 -59.47 16.03 -44.09
C SER A 470 -58.25 16.64 -44.76
N VAL A 471 -58.41 17.09 -46.01
CA VAL A 471 -57.34 17.73 -46.79
C VAL A 471 -57.86 18.99 -47.47
N ALA A 472 -57.00 20.01 -47.58
CA ALA A 472 -57.33 21.22 -48.33
C ALA A 472 -57.46 20.96 -49.84
N THR A 473 -56.63 20.07 -50.40
CA THR A 473 -56.68 19.67 -51.80
C THR A 473 -56.11 18.26 -51.98
N LEU A 474 -56.82 17.40 -52.72
CA LEU A 474 -56.37 16.07 -53.10
C LEU A 474 -55.96 16.05 -54.58
N THR A 475 -54.72 15.67 -54.87
CA THR A 475 -54.21 15.50 -56.25
C THR A 475 -53.95 14.03 -56.54
N ILE A 476 -54.68 13.47 -57.50
CA ILE A 476 -54.47 12.11 -57.98
C ILE A 476 -53.52 12.13 -59.18
N ARG A 477 -52.42 11.38 -59.09
CA ARG A 477 -51.38 11.30 -60.16
C ARG A 477 -51.53 10.09 -61.09
N GLY A 478 -52.34 9.10 -60.71
CA GLY A 478 -52.34 7.77 -61.33
C GLY A 478 -53.52 7.45 -62.26
N GLY A 479 -54.57 8.28 -62.28
CA GLY A 479 -55.84 8.04 -62.98
C GLY A 479 -56.67 9.32 -63.19
N ALA A 480 -57.81 9.22 -63.89
CA ALA A 480 -58.50 10.41 -64.43
C ALA A 480 -60.04 10.43 -64.31
N ASP A 481 -60.64 9.39 -63.73
CA ASP A 481 -62.08 9.20 -63.57
C ASP A 481 -62.47 8.78 -62.15
N LEU A 482 -63.72 9.05 -61.79
CA LEU A 482 -64.39 8.55 -60.60
C LEU A 482 -65.13 7.28 -60.97
N ALA A 483 -64.75 6.15 -60.38
CA ALA A 483 -65.33 4.86 -60.69
C ALA A 483 -65.89 4.16 -59.45
N GLU A 484 -66.94 3.38 -59.66
CA GLU A 484 -67.53 2.48 -58.66
C GLU A 484 -67.52 1.05 -59.20
N PRO A 485 -67.32 0.03 -58.34
CA PRO A 485 -67.44 -1.36 -58.73
C PRO A 485 -68.93 -1.75 -58.86
N PHE A 486 -69.30 -2.31 -60.01
CA PHE A 486 -70.63 -2.86 -60.23
C PHE A 486 -70.57 -4.35 -60.57
N PRO A 487 -71.42 -5.20 -59.96
CA PRO A 487 -71.64 -6.57 -60.41
C PRO A 487 -72.07 -6.60 -61.88
N MET A 488 -71.56 -7.54 -62.65
CA MET A 488 -71.80 -7.60 -64.09
C MET A 488 -72.60 -8.85 -64.50
N ALA A 489 -73.28 -8.78 -65.65
CA ALA A 489 -73.94 -9.94 -66.29
C ALA A 489 -72.97 -11.02 -66.74
N ALA A 490 -71.82 -10.57 -67.23
CA ALA A 490 -70.71 -11.36 -67.68
C ALA A 490 -69.46 -10.50 -67.51
N ASP A 491 -68.27 -11.03 -67.80
CA ASP A 491 -67.08 -10.19 -67.86
C ASP A 491 -67.17 -9.23 -69.07
N ILE A 492 -67.15 -7.93 -68.80
CA ILE A 492 -67.32 -6.88 -69.80
C ILE A 492 -65.96 -6.24 -70.12
N PRO A 493 -65.58 -6.06 -71.40
CA PRO A 493 -64.30 -5.47 -71.73
C PRO A 493 -64.21 -4.00 -71.30
N LYS A 494 -63.01 -3.59 -70.89
CA LYS A 494 -62.70 -2.18 -70.57
C LYS A 494 -63.01 -1.28 -71.76
N GLY A 495 -63.63 -0.15 -71.47
CA GLY A 495 -64.11 0.83 -72.44
C GLY A 495 -65.50 0.54 -72.97
N ALA A 496 -66.13 -0.59 -72.65
CA ALA A 496 -67.50 -0.82 -73.04
C ALA A 496 -68.47 0.08 -72.27
N LEU A 497 -69.47 0.59 -72.99
CA LEU A 497 -70.64 1.25 -72.42
C LEU A 497 -71.57 0.20 -71.81
N VAL A 498 -71.94 0.42 -70.55
CA VAL A 498 -72.85 -0.47 -69.80
C VAL A 498 -74.15 0.24 -69.45
N VAL A 499 -75.19 -0.56 -69.29
CA VAL A 499 -76.54 -0.14 -68.90
C VAL A 499 -77.00 -0.90 -67.66
N ILE A 500 -77.94 -0.32 -66.92
CA ILE A 500 -78.58 -0.98 -65.77
C ILE A 500 -79.26 -2.26 -66.23
N ASP A 501 -78.98 -3.37 -65.53
CA ASP A 501 -79.64 -4.64 -65.76
C ASP A 501 -80.97 -4.70 -65.01
N GLU A 502 -82.07 -4.65 -65.76
CA GLU A 502 -83.43 -4.71 -65.21
C GLU A 502 -83.76 -6.06 -64.57
N GLU A 503 -83.05 -7.13 -64.93
CA GLU A 503 -83.30 -8.48 -64.41
C GLU A 503 -82.52 -8.77 -63.12
N ARG A 504 -81.48 -7.97 -62.82
CA ARG A 504 -80.58 -8.16 -61.68
C ARG A 504 -80.27 -6.83 -61.00
N ALA A 505 -81.00 -6.53 -59.93
CA ALA A 505 -80.88 -5.27 -59.20
C ALA A 505 -79.43 -4.99 -58.77
N GLY A 506 -78.96 -3.76 -59.03
CA GLY A 506 -77.60 -3.30 -58.73
C GLY A 506 -76.53 -3.81 -59.70
N ALA A 507 -76.85 -4.71 -60.62
CA ALA A 507 -75.93 -5.20 -61.64
C ALA A 507 -76.06 -4.41 -62.94
N LEU A 508 -74.99 -4.45 -63.74
CA LEU A 508 -74.94 -3.85 -65.07
C LEU A 508 -74.77 -4.92 -66.15
N LYS A 509 -75.20 -4.57 -67.36
CA LYS A 509 -75.03 -5.38 -68.57
C LYS A 509 -74.48 -4.53 -69.71
N LEU A 510 -73.98 -5.20 -70.75
CA LEU A 510 -73.49 -4.54 -71.95
C LEU A 510 -74.64 -3.77 -72.61
N SER A 511 -74.40 -2.51 -72.99
CA SER A 511 -75.37 -1.78 -73.83
C SER A 511 -75.55 -2.49 -75.17
N ASP A 512 -76.77 -2.58 -75.70
CA ASP A 512 -77.06 -3.15 -77.03
C ASP A 512 -78.12 -2.38 -77.82
N THR A 513 -78.79 -1.45 -77.16
CA THR A 513 -79.91 -0.68 -77.68
C THR A 513 -79.49 0.76 -77.92
N PRO A 514 -79.72 1.34 -79.13
CA PRO A 514 -79.40 2.75 -79.39
C PRO A 514 -80.29 3.71 -78.61
N TYR A 515 -79.70 4.77 -78.05
CA TYR A 515 -80.40 5.75 -77.19
C TYR A 515 -81.07 5.10 -75.97
N ASP A 516 -80.35 4.20 -75.30
CA ASP A 516 -80.83 3.54 -74.07
C ASP A 516 -80.74 4.53 -72.90
N ASN A 517 -81.85 4.71 -72.20
CA ASN A 517 -81.92 5.61 -71.04
C ASN A 517 -81.39 4.98 -69.74
N ARG A 518 -81.00 3.70 -69.80
CA ARG A 518 -80.42 2.97 -68.66
C ARG A 518 -78.90 3.07 -68.64
N VAL A 519 -78.28 3.92 -69.45
CA VAL A 519 -76.81 4.09 -69.48
C VAL A 519 -76.29 4.39 -68.08
N ALA A 520 -75.36 3.55 -67.62
CA ALA A 520 -74.83 3.61 -66.26
C ALA A 520 -73.37 4.10 -66.21
N GLY A 521 -72.67 4.08 -67.35
CA GLY A 521 -71.28 4.51 -67.45
C GLY A 521 -70.46 3.63 -68.37
N ILE A 522 -69.15 3.81 -68.34
CA ILE A 522 -68.20 3.06 -69.17
C ILE A 522 -67.24 2.27 -68.28
N VAL A 523 -66.99 1.00 -68.60
CA VAL A 523 -66.02 0.18 -67.85
C VAL A 523 -64.64 0.82 -67.91
N SER A 524 -64.07 1.20 -66.78
CA SER A 524 -62.82 1.96 -66.68
C SER A 524 -61.58 1.10 -66.91
N GLY A 525 -60.43 1.75 -67.17
CA GLY A 525 -59.14 1.09 -67.36
C GLY A 525 -58.71 0.89 -68.82
N ALA A 526 -59.49 1.37 -69.79
CA ALA A 526 -59.17 1.23 -71.22
C ALA A 526 -58.01 2.13 -71.65
N ASN A 527 -57.22 1.65 -72.61
CA ASN A 527 -56.11 2.37 -73.23
C ASN A 527 -55.10 2.98 -72.23
N GLY A 528 -54.86 2.29 -71.10
CA GLY A 528 -53.87 2.67 -70.09
C GLY A 528 -54.32 3.77 -69.11
N VAL A 529 -55.53 4.30 -69.24
CA VAL A 529 -56.10 5.26 -68.28
C VAL A 529 -56.77 4.48 -67.15
N ARG A 530 -56.19 4.53 -65.95
CA ARG A 530 -56.73 3.87 -64.75
C ARG A 530 -57.77 4.77 -64.05
N PRO A 531 -58.69 4.17 -63.25
CA PRO A 531 -59.46 4.88 -62.25
C PRO A 531 -58.60 5.85 -61.44
N GLY A 532 -59.06 7.09 -61.28
CA GLY A 532 -58.41 8.09 -60.45
C GLY A 532 -58.86 8.01 -58.98
N LEU A 533 -60.16 7.91 -58.77
CA LEU A 533 -60.77 7.67 -57.48
C LEU A 533 -61.77 6.52 -57.61
N THR A 534 -61.63 5.52 -56.76
CA THR A 534 -62.57 4.40 -56.67
C THR A 534 -63.37 4.53 -55.39
N LEU A 535 -64.71 4.52 -55.50
CA LEU A 535 -65.58 4.52 -54.33
C LEU A 535 -66.07 3.11 -54.08
N GLN A 536 -65.94 2.65 -52.83
CA GLN A 536 -66.43 1.35 -52.38
C GLN A 536 -66.74 1.42 -50.89
N GLN A 537 -67.62 0.54 -50.42
CA GLN A 537 -67.85 0.31 -49.00
C GLN A 537 -67.43 -1.12 -48.67
N GLU A 538 -66.43 -1.25 -47.80
CA GLU A 538 -65.91 -2.55 -47.39
C GLU A 538 -67.02 -3.42 -46.79
N GLY A 539 -67.11 -4.66 -47.25
CA GLY A 539 -68.13 -5.64 -46.85
C GLY A 539 -69.55 -5.40 -47.39
N MET A 540 -69.79 -4.34 -48.18
CA MET A 540 -71.13 -4.01 -48.71
C MET A 540 -71.13 -3.78 -50.23
N LEU A 541 -70.29 -2.87 -50.75
CA LEU A 541 -70.29 -2.39 -52.14
C LEU A 541 -68.87 -2.39 -52.73
N GLU A 542 -68.27 -3.57 -52.82
CA GLU A 542 -66.85 -3.74 -53.21
C GLU A 542 -66.62 -4.72 -54.36
N THR A 543 -67.70 -5.34 -54.87
CA THR A 543 -67.60 -6.42 -55.86
C THR A 543 -67.96 -5.95 -57.27
N GLY A 544 -67.23 -6.45 -58.27
CA GLY A 544 -67.53 -6.22 -59.69
C GLY A 544 -66.44 -5.46 -60.46
N GLN A 545 -66.79 -4.96 -61.64
CA GLN A 545 -65.87 -4.20 -62.49
C GLN A 545 -66.06 -2.70 -62.29
N GLN A 546 -64.96 -1.94 -62.33
CA GLN A 546 -64.95 -0.49 -62.14
C GLN A 546 -65.62 0.23 -63.33
N VAL A 547 -66.66 1.01 -63.07
CA VAL A 547 -67.38 1.79 -64.09
C VAL A 547 -67.21 3.27 -63.81
N ALA A 548 -66.71 4.01 -64.80
CA ALA A 548 -66.54 5.44 -64.75
C ALA A 548 -67.90 6.14 -64.77
N LEU A 549 -68.21 6.87 -63.69
CA LEU A 549 -69.42 7.68 -63.55
C LEU A 549 -69.18 9.13 -64.01
N THR A 550 -67.95 9.62 -63.85
CA THR A 550 -67.51 10.91 -64.35
C THR A 550 -66.00 10.95 -64.58
N GLY A 551 -65.53 11.90 -65.40
CA GLY A 551 -64.12 12.11 -65.70
C GLY A 551 -63.74 11.65 -67.10
N ARG A 552 -62.45 11.37 -67.32
CA ARG A 552 -61.92 11.03 -68.66
C ARG A 552 -61.66 9.54 -68.77
N VAL A 553 -62.38 8.88 -69.69
CA VAL A 553 -62.25 7.43 -69.93
C VAL A 553 -62.29 7.15 -71.43
N TYR A 554 -61.59 6.11 -71.88
CA TYR A 554 -61.71 5.64 -73.25
C TYR A 554 -62.92 4.73 -73.40
N ALA A 555 -63.78 5.03 -74.38
CA ALA A 555 -64.96 4.25 -74.71
C ALA A 555 -64.76 3.53 -76.05
N LEU A 556 -65.25 2.30 -76.15
CA LEU A 556 -65.50 1.62 -77.41
C LEU A 556 -66.55 2.43 -78.17
N ALA A 557 -66.27 2.78 -79.41
CA ALA A 557 -67.07 3.70 -80.19
C ALA A 557 -67.30 3.15 -81.60
N ASP A 558 -68.50 3.39 -82.12
CA ASP A 558 -68.95 2.99 -83.44
C ASP A 558 -69.39 4.22 -84.25
N ALA A 559 -68.64 4.53 -85.31
CA ALA A 559 -68.88 5.66 -86.20
C ALA A 559 -69.83 5.33 -87.37
N SER A 560 -70.54 4.20 -87.34
CA SER A 560 -71.58 3.87 -88.33
C SER A 560 -72.75 4.86 -88.31
N ASN A 561 -73.06 5.45 -87.14
CA ASN A 561 -74.03 6.56 -87.00
C ASN A 561 -73.41 7.95 -87.34
N GLY A 562 -72.26 7.95 -88.01
CA GLY A 562 -71.50 9.11 -88.46
C GLY A 562 -70.20 9.34 -87.68
N ALA A 563 -69.27 10.04 -88.33
CA ALA A 563 -67.96 10.36 -87.75
C ALA A 563 -68.11 11.11 -86.42
N ILE A 564 -67.40 10.64 -85.39
CA ILE A 564 -67.32 11.27 -84.06
C ILE A 564 -66.21 12.30 -84.09
N LYS A 565 -66.50 13.52 -83.64
CA LYS A 565 -65.57 14.64 -83.51
C LYS A 565 -65.52 15.12 -82.06
N PRO A 566 -64.40 15.69 -81.60
CA PRO A 566 -64.33 16.32 -80.27
C PRO A 566 -65.46 17.33 -80.09
N GLY A 567 -66.15 17.24 -78.94
CA GLY A 567 -67.33 18.05 -78.61
C GLY A 567 -68.68 17.37 -78.90
N ASP A 568 -68.71 16.32 -79.73
CA ASP A 568 -69.94 15.58 -80.03
C ASP A 568 -70.51 14.90 -78.79
N LEU A 569 -71.83 14.99 -78.61
CA LEU A 569 -72.55 14.19 -77.61
C LEU A 569 -72.55 12.72 -78.04
N LEU A 570 -72.34 11.84 -77.07
CA LEU A 570 -72.27 10.40 -77.27
C LEU A 570 -73.40 9.68 -76.53
N THR A 571 -73.98 8.68 -77.18
CA THR A 571 -75.07 7.83 -76.69
C THR A 571 -74.76 6.36 -76.97
N SER A 572 -75.52 5.41 -76.42
CA SER A 572 -75.40 3.98 -76.77
C SER A 572 -75.62 3.71 -78.25
N SER A 573 -74.85 2.76 -78.79
CA SER A 573 -74.91 2.28 -80.17
C SER A 573 -75.76 1.01 -80.28
N ARG A 574 -76.05 0.63 -81.53
CA ARG A 574 -76.59 -0.69 -81.89
C ARG A 574 -75.52 -1.78 -81.84
N THR A 575 -74.24 -1.39 -81.91
CA THR A 575 -73.13 -2.30 -81.63
C THR A 575 -72.98 -2.46 -80.12
N PRO A 576 -73.01 -3.68 -79.58
CA PRO A 576 -72.97 -3.88 -78.15
C PRO A 576 -71.73 -3.28 -77.48
N GLY A 577 -71.92 -2.56 -76.38
CA GLY A 577 -70.86 -1.93 -75.60
C GLY A 577 -70.27 -0.68 -76.24
N HIS A 578 -70.76 -0.23 -77.40
CA HIS A 578 -70.17 0.91 -78.10
C HIS A 578 -71.00 2.17 -77.89
N VAL A 579 -70.32 3.31 -77.79
CA VAL A 579 -70.92 4.63 -77.93
C VAL A 579 -71.01 5.02 -79.40
N MET A 580 -71.95 5.88 -79.76
CA MET A 580 -72.06 6.50 -81.07
C MET A 580 -72.39 7.98 -80.92
N ARG A 581 -72.16 8.76 -81.99
CA ARG A 581 -72.57 10.17 -82.03
C ARG A 581 -74.10 10.28 -81.93
N VAL A 582 -74.57 11.22 -81.12
CA VAL A 582 -75.97 11.66 -81.10
C VAL A 582 -76.31 12.38 -82.42
N THR A 583 -77.30 11.85 -83.13
CA THR A 583 -77.89 12.46 -84.33
C THR A 583 -79.35 12.84 -84.12
N GLU A 584 -80.05 12.18 -83.19
CA GLU A 584 -81.45 12.40 -82.81
C GLU A 584 -81.50 13.03 -81.42
N HIS A 585 -81.37 14.36 -81.37
CA HIS A 585 -81.30 15.10 -80.10
C HIS A 585 -82.53 14.91 -79.20
N ALA A 586 -83.72 14.66 -79.76
CA ALA A 586 -84.94 14.42 -78.99
C ALA A 586 -84.91 13.10 -78.18
N ARG A 587 -84.16 12.09 -78.64
CA ARG A 587 -84.01 10.80 -77.95
C ARG A 587 -82.80 10.74 -77.03
N ALA A 588 -81.90 11.71 -77.15
CA ALA A 588 -80.67 11.74 -76.36
C ALA A 588 -80.94 12.04 -74.89
N GLN A 589 -82.08 12.66 -74.55
CA GLN A 589 -82.43 12.96 -73.16
C GLN A 589 -82.48 11.67 -72.31
N GLY A 590 -81.61 11.60 -71.29
CA GLY A 590 -81.43 10.42 -70.43
C GLY A 590 -80.55 9.30 -71.02
N ALA A 591 -80.08 9.43 -72.27
CA ALA A 591 -79.20 8.45 -72.94
C ALA A 591 -77.80 8.98 -73.24
N VAL A 592 -77.51 10.24 -72.91
CA VAL A 592 -76.18 10.84 -73.08
C VAL A 592 -75.21 10.28 -72.06
N VAL A 593 -74.08 9.77 -72.54
CA VAL A 593 -72.99 9.25 -71.73
C VAL A 593 -71.95 10.32 -71.43
N GLY A 594 -71.78 11.26 -72.36
CA GLY A 594 -70.81 12.33 -72.25
C GLY A 594 -70.47 12.97 -73.60
N LYS A 595 -69.31 13.62 -73.66
CA LYS A 595 -68.79 14.27 -74.87
C LYS A 595 -67.51 13.62 -75.35
N ALA A 596 -67.37 13.48 -76.65
CA ALA A 596 -66.13 13.03 -77.25
C ALA A 596 -65.02 14.07 -77.02
N MET A 597 -63.82 13.60 -76.67
CA MET A 597 -62.59 14.37 -76.58
C MET A 597 -61.59 13.99 -77.68
N SER A 598 -61.80 12.85 -78.35
CA SER A 598 -61.04 12.44 -79.53
C SER A 598 -61.98 12.10 -80.69
N SER A 599 -61.45 12.03 -81.91
CA SER A 599 -62.23 11.73 -83.11
C SER A 599 -62.20 10.24 -83.48
N LEU A 600 -63.28 9.78 -84.11
CA LEU A 600 -63.32 8.51 -84.86
C LEU A 600 -63.99 8.75 -86.22
N LYS A 601 -63.24 8.62 -87.31
CA LYS A 601 -63.71 9.00 -88.66
C LYS A 601 -64.72 7.99 -89.23
N ASN A 602 -64.46 6.70 -89.07
CA ASN A 602 -65.26 5.59 -89.57
C ASN A 602 -64.96 4.31 -88.78
N GLY A 603 -65.81 3.30 -88.92
CA GLY A 603 -65.62 1.98 -88.31
C GLY A 603 -65.78 1.99 -86.78
N LYS A 604 -65.16 1.00 -86.13
CA LYS A 604 -65.16 0.82 -84.68
C LYS A 604 -63.77 1.09 -84.13
N GLY A 605 -63.68 1.69 -82.94
CA GLY A 605 -62.41 2.02 -82.30
C GLY A 605 -62.61 2.54 -80.89
N MET A 606 -61.56 3.14 -80.32
CA MET A 606 -61.64 3.80 -79.01
C MET A 606 -61.73 5.32 -79.19
N VAL A 607 -62.60 5.96 -78.42
CA VAL A 607 -62.72 7.42 -78.32
C VAL A 607 -62.53 7.82 -76.87
N LEU A 608 -61.70 8.83 -76.59
CA LEU A 608 -61.62 9.44 -75.28
C LEU A 608 -62.90 10.22 -75.04
N VAL A 609 -63.57 9.98 -73.92
CA VAL A 609 -64.85 10.58 -73.55
C VAL A 609 -64.70 11.32 -72.23
N LEU A 610 -65.22 12.54 -72.18
CA LEU A 610 -65.53 13.21 -70.92
C LEU A 610 -66.91 12.74 -70.48
N VAL A 611 -66.93 11.80 -69.54
CA VAL A 611 -68.16 11.20 -69.01
C VAL A 611 -68.81 12.15 -68.02
N ASN A 612 -70.09 12.34 -68.23
CA ASN A 612 -70.97 13.09 -67.34
C ASN A 612 -72.39 12.55 -67.59
N LEU A 613 -72.77 11.54 -66.80
CA LEU A 613 -74.09 10.92 -66.88
C LEU A 613 -75.14 11.95 -66.41
N GLN A 614 -76.19 12.14 -67.20
CA GLN A 614 -77.23 13.15 -66.98
C GLN A 614 -78.54 12.55 -66.47
#